data_AF-A0A2T3MHL1-F1
#
_entry.id   AF-A0A2T3MHL1-F1
#
_cell.length_a   1.000
_cell.length_b   1.000
_cell.length_c   1.000
_cell.angle_alpha   90.00
_cell.angle_beta   90.00
_cell.angle_gamma   90.00
#
_symmetry.space_group_name_H-M   'P 1'
#
loop_
_entity.id
_entity.type
_entity.pdbx_description
1 polymer ?
#
loop_
_entity_poly.entity_id
_entity_poly.type
_entity_poly.pdbx_seq_one_letter_code
_entity_poly.pdbx_strand_id
1 'polypeptide(L)'
;MKRFKRVNNENKLLEYEMAQNSAEHHDNLVWSVSTLTWGVSAVLLGFVLNNIVENELGIVILLFCLIGVFLILCSWMFARQFRSIRNQKYVRCKELEAELGLVQHTNTKHKNGSQSALYSIIMLLFITTWTVVFIKVVAGFLGFELSMI
;
A
#
# COMPACT_ATOMS: atom_id res chain seq x y z
N MET A 1 27.85 -38.15 11.73
CA MET A 1 26.39 -37.87 11.80
C MET A 1 26.03 -36.55 12.51
N LYS A 2 26.56 -36.27 13.73
CA LYS A 2 26.28 -35.00 14.45
C LYS A 2 26.68 -33.71 13.70
N ARG A 3 27.81 -33.70 12.97
CA ARG A 3 28.28 -32.54 12.19
C ARG A 3 27.34 -32.18 11.03
N PHE A 4 26.83 -33.18 10.30
CA PHE A 4 25.86 -32.96 9.21
C PHE A 4 24.53 -32.39 9.72
N LYS A 5 24.04 -32.84 10.88
CA LYS A 5 22.83 -32.29 11.50
C LYS A 5 23.01 -30.82 11.92
N ARG A 6 24.20 -30.46 12.40
CA ARG A 6 24.55 -29.07 12.75
C ARG A 6 24.58 -28.16 11.53
N VAL A 7 25.28 -28.55 10.46
CA VAL A 7 25.33 -27.78 9.21
C VAL A 7 23.95 -27.61 8.58
N ASN A 8 23.11 -28.65 8.62
CA ASN A 8 21.73 -28.56 8.12
C ASN A 8 20.89 -27.57 8.94
N ASN A 9 21.05 -27.56 10.26
CA ASN A 9 20.36 -26.59 11.11
C ASN A 9 20.87 -25.16 10.88
N GLU A 10 22.17 -24.96 10.70
CA GLU A 10 22.77 -23.66 10.40
C GLU A 10 22.24 -23.11 9.05
N ASN A 11 22.14 -23.94 8.01
CA ASN A 11 21.57 -23.54 6.72
C ASN A 11 20.09 -23.15 6.83
N LYS A 12 19.29 -23.91 7.59
CA LYS A 12 17.87 -23.60 7.82
C LYS A 12 17.67 -22.32 8.63
N LEU A 13 18.54 -22.07 9.61
CA LEU A 13 18.53 -20.82 10.38
C LEU A 13 18.87 -19.62 9.48
N LEU A 14 19.85 -19.76 8.59
CA LEU A 14 20.18 -18.73 7.61
C LEU A 14 19.01 -18.47 6.65
N GLU A 15 18.38 -19.52 6.13
CA GLU A 15 17.19 -19.39 5.28
C GLU A 15 16.05 -18.69 6.02
N TYR A 16 15.83 -19.03 7.28
CA TYR A 16 14.82 -18.42 8.14
C TYR A 16 15.06 -16.91 8.32
N GLU A 17 16.29 -16.52 8.65
CA GLU A 17 16.69 -15.11 8.80
C GLU A 17 16.49 -14.33 7.49
N MET A 18 16.93 -14.89 6.36
CA MET A 18 16.78 -14.25 5.05
C MET A 18 15.30 -14.13 4.63
N ALA A 19 14.49 -15.14 4.92
CA ALA A 19 13.04 -15.11 4.66
C ALA A 19 12.34 -14.05 5.53
N GLN A 20 12.71 -13.94 6.81
CA GLN A 20 12.16 -12.95 7.73
C GLN A 20 12.55 -11.52 7.29
N ASN A 21 13.84 -11.28 7.03
CA ASN A 21 14.34 -9.99 6.55
C ASN A 21 13.64 -9.57 5.24
N SER A 22 13.41 -10.52 4.34
CA SER A 22 12.67 -10.28 3.11
C SER A 22 11.21 -9.92 3.37
N ALA A 23 10.55 -10.61 4.30
CA ALA A 23 9.15 -10.31 4.67
C ALA A 23 9.03 -8.90 5.26
N GLU A 24 9.90 -8.54 6.21
CA GLU A 24 9.93 -7.22 6.84
C GLU A 24 10.21 -6.11 5.82
N HIS A 25 11.14 -6.33 4.89
CA HIS A 25 11.39 -5.40 3.80
C HIS A 25 10.15 -5.12 2.96
N HIS A 26 9.40 -6.15 2.56
CA HIS A 26 8.18 -5.97 1.79
C HIS A 26 7.06 -5.29 2.60
N ASP A 27 6.99 -5.50 3.91
CA ASP A 27 6.06 -4.76 4.76
C ASP A 27 6.41 -3.25 4.81
N ASN A 28 7.69 -2.94 4.98
CA ASN A 28 8.19 -1.57 4.95
C ASN A 28 7.96 -0.89 3.60
N LEU A 29 8.08 -1.61 2.49
CA LEU A 29 7.79 -1.08 1.15
C LEU A 29 6.31 -0.67 1.01
N VAL A 30 5.36 -1.44 1.58
CA VAL A 30 3.94 -1.07 1.58
C VAL A 30 3.75 0.30 2.21
N TRP A 31 4.30 0.51 3.41
CA TRP A 31 4.15 1.77 4.14
C TRP A 31 4.92 2.92 3.49
N SER A 32 6.12 2.68 2.99
CA SER A 32 6.94 3.70 2.34
C SER A 32 6.28 4.24 1.08
N VAL A 33 5.83 3.35 0.18
CA VAL A 33 5.12 3.74 -1.05
C VAL A 33 3.80 4.43 -0.72
N SER A 34 3.05 3.92 0.26
CA SER A 34 1.76 4.49 0.64
C SER A 34 1.91 5.90 1.21
N THR A 35 2.84 6.11 2.14
CA THR A 35 3.06 7.42 2.77
C THR A 35 3.51 8.46 1.74
N LEU A 36 4.42 8.08 0.83
CA LEU A 36 4.83 8.95 -0.27
C LEU A 36 3.64 9.30 -1.18
N THR A 37 2.85 8.29 -1.57
CA THR A 37 1.69 8.48 -2.45
C THR A 37 0.64 9.37 -1.79
N TRP A 38 0.32 9.15 -0.52
CA TRP A 38 -0.65 9.95 0.22
C TRP A 38 -0.19 11.40 0.37
N GLY A 39 1.10 11.62 0.66
CA GLY A 39 1.68 12.96 0.73
C GLY A 39 1.58 13.71 -0.60
N VAL A 40 2.04 13.10 -1.70
CA VAL A 40 1.92 13.69 -3.05
C VAL A 40 0.46 13.93 -3.41
N SER A 41 -0.43 12.99 -3.11
CA SER A 41 -1.85 13.11 -3.40
C SER A 41 -2.51 14.26 -2.64
N ALA A 42 -2.16 14.48 -1.38
CA ALA A 42 -2.69 15.60 -0.58
C ALA A 42 -2.25 16.95 -1.15
N VAL A 43 -0.98 17.06 -1.58
CA VAL A 43 -0.44 18.27 -2.22
C VAL A 43 -1.16 18.57 -3.54
N LEU A 44 -1.32 17.54 -4.40
CA LEU A 44 -2.05 17.69 -5.67
C LEU A 44 -3.51 18.09 -5.44
N LEU A 45 -4.16 17.51 -4.42
CA LEU A 45 -5.52 17.88 -4.06
C LEU A 45 -5.62 19.35 -3.65
N GLY A 46 -4.71 19.81 -2.79
CA GLY A 46 -4.65 21.22 -2.38
C GLY A 46 -4.46 22.17 -3.56
N PHE A 47 -3.59 21.82 -4.51
CA PHE A 47 -3.43 22.59 -5.74
C PHE A 47 -4.73 22.64 -6.56
N VAL A 48 -5.37 21.50 -6.79
CA VAL A 48 -6.62 21.43 -7.57
C VAL A 48 -7.73 22.25 -6.91
N LEU A 49 -7.93 22.12 -5.60
CA LEU A 49 -8.98 22.83 -4.86
C LEU A 49 -8.78 24.35 -4.90
N ASN A 50 -7.55 24.84 -4.84
CA ASN A 50 -7.26 26.28 -4.90
C ASN A 50 -7.49 26.89 -6.29
N ASN A 51 -7.35 26.10 -7.36
CA ASN A 51 -7.40 26.60 -8.73
C ASN A 51 -8.71 26.26 -9.47
N ILE A 52 -9.64 25.55 -8.83
CA ILE A 52 -10.87 25.06 -9.49
C ILE A 52 -11.86 26.17 -9.87
N VAL A 53 -11.78 27.35 -9.23
CA VAL A 53 -12.73 28.45 -9.43
C VAL A 53 -12.34 29.33 -10.62
N GLU A 54 -11.04 29.56 -10.83
CA GLU A 54 -10.56 30.53 -11.82
C GLU A 54 -10.59 30.00 -13.26
N ASN A 55 -10.74 28.67 -13.44
CA ASN A 55 -10.93 27.96 -14.71
C ASN A 55 -9.86 28.19 -15.81
N GLU A 56 -8.88 29.09 -15.61
CA GLU A 56 -7.79 29.38 -16.55
C GLU A 56 -6.88 28.17 -16.80
N LEU A 57 -6.82 27.23 -15.84
CA LEU A 57 -5.98 26.03 -15.87
C LEU A 57 -6.78 24.74 -16.04
N GLY A 58 -7.99 24.78 -16.59
CA GLY A 58 -8.94 23.65 -16.62
C GLY A 58 -8.34 22.31 -17.10
N ILE A 59 -7.57 22.32 -18.21
CA ILE A 59 -6.92 21.10 -18.73
C ILE A 59 -5.83 20.58 -17.79
N VAL A 60 -5.03 21.48 -17.19
CA VAL A 60 -3.96 21.11 -16.25
C VAL A 60 -4.56 20.48 -14.99
N ILE A 61 -5.64 21.06 -14.47
CA ILE A 61 -6.39 20.55 -13.33
C ILE A 61 -6.95 19.16 -13.62
N LEU A 62 -7.51 18.95 -14.82
CA LEU A 62 -8.01 17.64 -15.25
C LEU A 62 -6.89 16.59 -15.27
N LEU A 63 -5.72 16.92 -15.82
CA LEU A 63 -4.56 16.02 -15.82
C LEU A 63 -4.11 15.66 -14.40
N PHE A 64 -4.10 16.63 -13.48
CA PHE A 64 -3.76 16.35 -12.08
C PHE A 64 -4.78 15.46 -11.38
N CYS A 65 -6.06 15.58 -11.71
CA CYS A 65 -7.08 14.65 -11.21
C CYS A 65 -6.82 13.22 -11.70
N LEU A 66 -6.50 13.05 -12.99
CA LEU A 66 -6.17 11.74 -13.56
C LEU A 66 -4.91 11.14 -12.92
N ILE A 67 -3.86 11.95 -12.74
CA ILE A 67 -2.63 11.55 -12.06
C ILE A 67 -2.94 11.14 -10.62
N GLY A 68 -3.74 11.92 -9.89
CA GLY A 68 -4.15 11.63 -8.52
C GLY A 68 -4.84 10.27 -8.39
N VAL A 69 -5.87 10.01 -9.21
CA VAL A 69 -6.56 8.71 -9.26
C VAL A 69 -5.59 7.58 -9.59
N PHE A 70 -4.78 7.76 -10.64
CA PHE A 70 -3.82 6.76 -11.10
C PHE A 70 -2.82 6.38 -10.01
N LEU A 71 -2.24 7.36 -9.32
CA LEU A 71 -1.27 7.14 -8.23
C LEU A 71 -1.87 6.32 -7.09
N ILE A 72 -3.11 6.62 -6.68
CA ILE A 72 -3.80 5.89 -5.62
C ILE A 72 -4.09 4.45 -6.04
N LEU A 73 -4.51 4.22 -7.29
CA LEU A 73 -4.73 2.86 -7.81
C LEU A 73 -3.42 2.06 -7.87
N CYS A 74 -2.35 2.66 -8.39
CA CYS A 74 -1.02 2.04 -8.42
C CYS A 74 -0.54 1.67 -7.02
N SER A 75 -0.66 2.58 -6.05
CA SER A 75 -0.28 2.34 -4.66
C SER A 75 -1.07 1.18 -4.06
N TRP A 76 -2.38 1.09 -4.34
CA TRP A 76 -3.18 -0.06 -3.88
C TRP A 76 -2.72 -1.37 -4.54
N MET A 77 -2.41 -1.36 -5.84
CA MET A 77 -1.90 -2.55 -6.53
C MET A 77 -0.55 -3.00 -5.95
N PHE A 78 0.40 -2.09 -5.75
CA PHE A 78 1.69 -2.40 -5.14
C PHE A 78 1.54 -2.93 -3.71
N ALA A 79 0.65 -2.33 -2.91
CA ALA A 79 0.37 -2.82 -1.57
C ALA A 79 -0.16 -4.27 -1.58
N ARG A 80 -1.00 -4.65 -2.55
CA ARG A 80 -1.47 -6.05 -2.70
C ARG A 80 -0.33 -6.99 -3.10
N GLN A 81 0.52 -6.58 -4.03
CA GLN A 81 1.66 -7.38 -4.49
C GLN A 81 2.68 -7.62 -3.36
N PHE A 82 3.11 -6.56 -2.68
CA PHE A 82 4.06 -6.68 -1.57
C PHE A 82 3.51 -7.50 -0.41
N ARG A 83 2.23 -7.34 -0.07
CA ARG A 83 1.58 -8.19 0.94
C ARG A 83 1.54 -9.66 0.53
N SER A 84 1.31 -9.96 -0.74
CA SER A 84 1.34 -11.33 -1.25
C SER A 84 2.74 -11.95 -1.06
N ILE A 85 3.80 -11.25 -1.47
CA ILE A 85 5.19 -11.71 -1.32
C ILE A 85 5.54 -11.89 0.16
N ARG A 86 5.23 -10.88 1.00
CA ARG A 86 5.42 -10.94 2.45
C ARG A 86 4.76 -12.17 3.06
N ASN A 87 3.50 -12.45 2.69
CA ASN A 87 2.76 -13.59 3.22
C ASN A 87 3.40 -14.93 2.79
N GLN A 88 3.88 -15.05 1.55
CA GLN A 88 4.60 -16.24 1.09
C GLN A 88 5.89 -16.47 1.90
N LYS A 89 6.63 -15.39 2.18
CA LYS A 89 7.84 -15.45 3.03
C LYS A 89 7.52 -15.85 4.47
N TYR A 90 6.46 -15.31 5.07
CA TYR A 90 6.04 -15.72 6.42
C TYR A 90 5.53 -17.16 6.50
N VAL A 91 4.89 -17.67 5.45
CA VAL A 91 4.54 -19.10 5.36
C VAL A 91 5.81 -19.94 5.42
N ARG A 92 6.83 -19.59 4.63
CA ARG A 92 8.12 -20.29 4.64
C ARG A 92 8.82 -20.22 6.00
N CYS A 93 8.78 -19.07 6.68
CA CYS A 93 9.30 -18.94 8.05
C CYS A 93 8.61 -19.93 9.01
N LYS A 94 7.27 -20.05 8.95
CA LYS A 94 6.52 -20.99 9.80
C LYS A 94 6.84 -22.46 9.53
N GLU A 95 7.10 -22.82 8.27
CA GLU A 95 7.58 -24.16 7.91
C GLU A 95 8.95 -24.45 8.54
N LEU A 96 9.90 -23.51 8.41
CA LEU A 96 11.23 -23.61 9.00
C LEU A 96 11.17 -23.64 10.53
N GLU A 97 10.26 -22.90 11.15
CA GLU A 97 10.01 -22.94 12.60
C GLU A 97 9.61 -24.34 13.07
N ALA A 98 8.67 -24.98 12.36
CA ALA A 98 8.24 -26.34 12.68
C ALA A 98 9.39 -27.36 12.57
N GLU A 99 10.27 -27.19 11.57
CA GLU A 99 11.43 -28.04 11.38
C GLU A 99 12.55 -27.83 12.42
N LEU A 100 12.67 -26.60 12.93
CA LEU A 100 13.71 -26.20 13.89
C LEU A 100 13.25 -26.23 15.35
N GLY A 101 11.95 -26.41 15.61
CA GLY A 101 11.36 -26.36 16.95
C GLY A 101 11.23 -24.95 17.51
N LEU A 102 11.09 -23.93 16.64
CA LEU A 102 10.89 -22.53 16.99
C LEU A 102 9.39 -22.19 16.98
N VAL A 103 9.00 -21.08 17.64
CA VAL A 103 7.57 -20.70 17.80
C VAL A 103 7.29 -19.19 17.66
N GLN A 104 8.17 -18.44 17.01
CA GLN A 104 8.09 -16.97 16.96
C GLN A 104 6.84 -16.49 16.21
N HIS A 105 6.58 -17.00 15.00
CA HIS A 105 5.44 -16.59 14.18
C HIS A 105 4.17 -17.39 14.49
N THR A 106 4.29 -18.59 15.04
CA THR A 106 3.13 -19.42 15.44
C THR A 106 2.47 -18.96 16.74
N ASN A 107 3.19 -18.29 17.65
CA ASN A 107 2.63 -17.81 18.92
C ASN A 107 2.07 -16.37 18.86
N THR A 108 2.08 -15.73 17.69
CA THR A 108 1.54 -14.37 17.55
C THR A 108 0.01 -14.37 17.54
N LYS A 109 -0.60 -13.65 18.50
CA LYS A 109 -2.07 -13.55 18.66
C LYS A 109 -2.71 -12.40 17.88
N HIS A 110 -2.00 -11.82 16.91
CA HIS A 110 -2.51 -10.66 16.18
C HIS A 110 -3.66 -11.06 15.25
N LYS A 111 -4.76 -10.29 15.24
CA LYS A 111 -5.91 -10.56 14.38
C LYS A 111 -5.54 -10.32 12.92
N ASN A 112 -5.52 -11.39 12.13
CA ASN A 112 -5.25 -11.31 10.70
C ASN A 112 -6.20 -10.32 10.01
N GLY A 113 -5.63 -9.43 9.19
CA GLY A 113 -6.38 -8.56 8.29
C GLY A 113 -6.86 -7.22 8.85
N SER A 114 -6.70 -6.92 10.14
CA SER A 114 -7.13 -5.64 10.72
C SER A 114 -6.45 -4.43 10.05
N GLN A 115 -5.14 -4.51 9.84
CA GLN A 115 -4.39 -3.46 9.15
C GLN A 115 -4.79 -3.34 7.66
N SER A 116 -5.05 -4.48 7.00
CA SER A 116 -5.50 -4.47 5.60
C SER A 116 -6.86 -3.78 5.45
N ALA A 117 -7.78 -3.98 6.41
CA ALA A 117 -9.09 -3.33 6.40
C ALA A 117 -8.96 -1.81 6.56
N LEU A 118 -8.21 -1.33 7.55
CA LEU A 118 -7.95 0.11 7.74
C LEU A 118 -7.28 0.73 6.52
N TYR A 119 -6.28 0.04 5.95
CA TYR A 119 -5.63 0.48 4.73
C TYR A 119 -6.62 0.62 3.57
N SER A 120 -7.48 -0.39 3.36
CA SER A 120 -8.50 -0.33 2.32
C SER A 120 -9.51 0.81 2.52
N ILE A 121 -9.90 1.11 3.76
CA ILE A 121 -10.76 2.26 4.06
C ILE A 121 -10.06 3.57 3.64
N ILE A 122 -8.79 3.76 4.00
CA ILE A 122 -8.04 4.96 3.62
C ILE A 122 -7.93 5.10 2.09
N MET A 123 -7.62 4.00 1.39
CA MET A 123 -7.53 4.02 -0.07
C MET A 123 -8.87 4.35 -0.73
N LEU A 124 -9.98 3.83 -0.20
CA LEU A 124 -11.33 4.17 -0.68
C LEU A 124 -11.64 5.65 -0.46
N LEU A 125 -11.29 6.22 0.70
CA LEU A 125 -11.48 7.65 0.95
C LEU A 125 -10.73 8.52 -0.06
N PHE A 126 -9.49 8.19 -0.39
CA PHE A 126 -8.74 8.90 -1.43
C PHE A 126 -9.42 8.78 -2.80
N ILE A 127 -9.83 7.57 -3.20
CA ILE A 127 -10.51 7.35 -4.49
C ILE A 127 -11.82 8.13 -4.55
N THR A 128 -12.66 8.07 -3.51
CA THR A 128 -13.91 8.81 -3.43
C THR A 128 -13.65 10.31 -3.53
N THR A 129 -12.67 10.83 -2.79
CA THR A 129 -12.32 12.25 -2.83
C THR A 129 -11.90 12.69 -4.24
N TRP A 130 -10.99 11.95 -4.88
CA TRP A 130 -10.59 12.24 -6.26
C TRP A 130 -11.74 12.13 -7.25
N THR A 131 -12.64 11.16 -7.07
CA THR A 131 -13.82 10.98 -7.93
C THR A 131 -14.75 12.19 -7.84
N VAL A 132 -15.02 12.68 -6.62
CA VAL A 132 -15.84 13.89 -6.40
C VAL A 132 -15.20 15.11 -7.05
N VAL A 133 -13.90 15.32 -6.84
CA VAL A 133 -13.15 16.44 -7.42
C VAL A 133 -13.17 16.34 -8.96
N PHE A 134 -12.91 15.16 -9.52
CA PHE A 134 -12.94 14.92 -10.96
C PHE A 134 -14.30 15.24 -11.57
N ILE A 135 -15.39 14.75 -10.96
CA ILE A 135 -16.77 15.04 -11.43
C ILE A 135 -17.02 16.55 -11.43
N LYS A 136 -16.60 17.26 -10.39
CA LYS A 136 -16.77 18.72 -10.32
C LYS A 136 -15.98 19.44 -11.42
N VAL A 137 -14.73 19.06 -11.64
CA VAL A 137 -13.89 19.65 -12.69
C VAL A 137 -14.51 19.41 -14.07
N VAL A 138 -14.97 18.19 -14.35
CA VAL A 138 -15.63 17.86 -15.62
C VAL A 138 -16.95 18.62 -15.78
N ALA A 139 -17.76 18.73 -14.72
CA ALA A 139 -18.99 19.50 -14.76
C ALA A 139 -18.74 20.99 -15.07
N GLY A 140 -17.76 21.59 -14.40
CA GLY A 140 -17.35 22.98 -14.67
C GLY A 140 -16.85 23.15 -16.11
N PHE A 141 -16.11 22.17 -16.64
CA PHE A 141 -15.66 22.18 -18.03
C PHE A 141 -16.81 22.09 -19.04
N LEU A 142 -17.90 21.40 -18.69
CA LEU A 142 -19.12 21.27 -19.49
C LEU A 142 -20.12 22.42 -19.27
N GLY A 143 -19.81 23.39 -18.40
CA GLY A 143 -20.67 24.54 -18.10
C GLY A 143 -21.79 24.25 -17.09
N PHE A 144 -21.72 23.14 -16.34
CA PHE A 144 -22.65 22.85 -15.25
C PHE A 144 -22.09 23.35 -13.91
N GLU A 145 -22.86 24.18 -13.20
CA GLU A 145 -22.53 24.57 -11.83
C GLU A 145 -23.03 23.50 -10.84
N LEU A 146 -22.10 22.70 -10.32
CA LEU A 146 -22.34 21.79 -9.20
C LEU A 146 -21.90 22.47 -7.90
N SER A 147 -22.87 22.91 -7.10
CA SER A 147 -22.61 23.37 -5.73
C SER A 147 -22.07 22.21 -4.89
N MET A 148 -20.89 22.38 -4.29
CA MET A 148 -20.50 21.51 -3.18
C MET A 148 -21.23 21.96 -1.92
N ILE A 149 -21.70 20.99 -1.12
CA ILE A 149 -22.17 21.19 0.26
C ILE A 149 -21.05 21.83 1.08
#